data_AF-A0A2A9NNA5-F1
#
_entry.id   AF-A0A2A9NNA5-F1
#
_cell.length_a   1.000
_cell.length_b   1.000
_cell.length_c   1.000
_cell.angle_alpha   90.00
_cell.angle_beta   90.00
_cell.angle_gamma   90.00
#
_symmetry.space_group_name_H-M   'P 1'
#
loop_
_entity.id
_entity.type
_entity.pdbx_description
1 polymer ?
#
loop_
_entity_poly.entity_id
_entity_poly.type
_entity_poly.pdbx_seq_one_letter_code
_entity_poly.pdbx_strand_id
1 'polypeptide(L)'
;MTHLRISGSRIVDAVGNLVVLRGAGLGGWMLCEYQIREALAEAIGVEKASFFFNKVYGFVFYLEHFFTETDAAFFKSLGLNCIRVAMNYRHFEDDHNPRVLKKDAFKYLDRAVALCAAHSIYTVIDMHSAPGGQSGGWHADGGTHLANFWVHKDFQDRLVWLWTQIAEHYKENAWIAGYNILNEPADPHPEHARLIALYDRVYAAIRAADPDHILFLDGNTFATDFTKFPRDAGIRWRNTAYAIHDYAVYGFPNSPEPYEGTAAQKERLRNTYKRKRKWMDEHGLCVWNGEWGPVYARSEYDGNQTNEINERRYKLLADQLEIYNEDQLSWSIWLYKDIGFQGMVYVSKDTPYMRHFAEFLHKKHRLAVDAWGKDDKAVKSIYDPIVNLIKQSVSDESKLKLYPPIWSTEERVTRLSRTILVAELMVREWAEYFKGMDEAMLENLAKSFRFESCEKREGLNNALRRNAGIE
;
A
#
# COMPACT_ATOMS: atom_id res chain seq x y z
N MET A 1 -21.79 -7.63 -18.09
CA MET A 1 -21.31 -7.97 -16.73
C MET A 1 -21.91 -6.94 -15.79
N THR A 2 -22.21 -7.32 -14.56
CA THR A 2 -22.96 -6.49 -13.60
C THR A 2 -22.10 -6.29 -12.35
N HIS A 3 -22.20 -5.12 -11.73
CA HIS A 3 -21.33 -4.72 -10.62
C HIS A 3 -21.43 -5.66 -9.42
N LEU A 4 -20.32 -5.81 -8.70
CA LEU A 4 -20.30 -6.43 -7.38
C LEU A 4 -21.07 -5.53 -6.39
N ARG A 5 -21.69 -6.14 -5.38
CA ARG A 5 -22.41 -5.41 -4.34
C ARG A 5 -22.21 -6.04 -2.96
N ILE A 6 -22.47 -5.26 -1.93
CA ILE A 6 -22.52 -5.74 -0.55
C ILE A 6 -23.93 -6.26 -0.23
N SER A 7 -23.99 -7.47 0.31
CA SER A 7 -25.20 -8.10 0.85
C SER A 7 -24.93 -8.62 2.26
N GLY A 8 -25.40 -7.87 3.26
CA GLY A 8 -25.04 -8.09 4.66
C GLY A 8 -23.53 -7.94 4.86
N SER A 9 -22.88 -8.98 5.38
CA SER A 9 -21.43 -9.02 5.59
C SER A 9 -20.62 -9.53 4.40
N ARG A 10 -21.24 -9.78 3.24
CA ARG A 10 -20.61 -10.46 2.09
C ARG A 10 -20.58 -9.60 0.84
N ILE A 11 -19.53 -9.79 0.03
CA ILE A 11 -19.47 -9.30 -1.35
C ILE A 11 -20.14 -10.35 -2.24
N VAL A 12 -21.08 -9.93 -3.08
CA VAL A 12 -21.79 -10.83 -3.99
C VAL A 12 -21.79 -10.30 -5.41
N ASP A 13 -21.91 -11.21 -6.38
CA ASP A 13 -22.23 -10.87 -7.76
C ASP A 13 -23.71 -10.43 -7.90
N ALA A 14 -24.10 -10.08 -9.13
CA ALA A 14 -25.45 -9.57 -9.39
C ALA A 14 -26.58 -10.59 -9.19
N VAL A 15 -26.28 -11.89 -9.29
CA VAL A 15 -27.27 -12.95 -9.02
C VAL A 15 -27.24 -13.42 -7.56
N GLY A 16 -26.31 -12.89 -6.76
CA GLY A 16 -26.23 -13.10 -5.31
C GLY A 16 -25.25 -14.17 -4.87
N ASN A 17 -24.39 -14.68 -5.77
CA ASN A 17 -23.34 -15.62 -5.37
C ASN A 17 -22.24 -14.89 -4.60
N LEU A 18 -21.70 -15.53 -3.57
CA LEU A 18 -20.56 -15.02 -2.83
C LEU A 18 -19.33 -14.88 -3.75
N VAL A 19 -18.67 -13.73 -3.67
CA VAL A 19 -17.39 -13.47 -4.32
C VAL A 19 -16.36 -13.18 -3.23
N VAL A 20 -15.33 -14.02 -3.14
CA VAL A 20 -14.15 -13.76 -2.32
C VAL A 20 -13.09 -13.14 -3.23
N LEU A 21 -12.78 -11.87 -3.00
CA LEU A 21 -11.69 -11.19 -3.69
C LEU A 21 -10.36 -11.67 -3.07
N ARG A 22 -9.57 -12.38 -3.86
CA ARG A 22 -8.21 -12.81 -3.53
C ARG A 22 -7.26 -11.96 -4.33
N GLY A 23 -6.70 -10.95 -3.69
CA GLY A 23 -6.01 -9.87 -4.39
C GLY A 23 -4.58 -9.60 -3.96
N ALA A 24 -3.93 -8.70 -4.69
CA ALA A 24 -2.66 -8.11 -4.30
C ALA A 24 -2.65 -6.59 -4.55
N GLY A 25 -1.94 -5.86 -3.70
CA GLY A 25 -1.66 -4.44 -3.91
C GLY A 25 -0.66 -4.24 -5.06
N LEU A 26 -0.96 -3.33 -5.97
CA LEU A 26 -0.02 -2.86 -6.99
C LEU A 26 0.74 -1.62 -6.47
N GLY A 27 1.44 -1.83 -5.35
CA GLY A 27 2.26 -0.82 -4.67
C GLY A 27 3.53 -0.47 -5.45
N GLY A 28 4.09 0.71 -5.18
CA GLY A 28 5.30 1.21 -5.85
C GLY A 28 5.12 1.62 -7.32
N TRP A 29 3.94 1.37 -7.92
CA TRP A 29 3.65 1.67 -9.31
C TRP A 29 3.16 3.12 -9.52
N MET A 30 1.88 3.39 -9.25
CA MET A 30 1.29 4.74 -9.25
C MET A 30 1.41 5.45 -7.88
N LEU A 31 2.20 4.87 -6.99
CA LEU A 31 2.55 5.41 -5.68
C LEU A 31 4.07 5.60 -5.63
N CYS A 32 4.55 6.66 -6.28
CA CYS A 32 5.94 7.08 -6.22
C CYS A 32 6.02 8.41 -5.49
N GLU A 33 6.89 8.48 -4.48
CA GLU A 33 7.04 9.66 -3.62
C GLU A 33 7.47 10.89 -4.43
N TYR A 34 6.88 12.05 -4.12
CA TYR A 34 7.12 13.27 -4.91
C TYR A 34 8.60 13.69 -4.86
N GLN A 35 9.27 13.49 -3.72
CA GLN A 35 10.68 13.84 -3.52
C GLN A 35 11.59 13.06 -4.47
N ILE A 36 11.26 11.81 -4.78
CA ILE A 36 12.00 10.97 -5.74
C ILE A 36 11.87 11.54 -7.15
N ARG A 37 10.66 11.97 -7.54
CA ARG A 37 10.40 12.57 -8.85
C ARG A 37 11.11 13.91 -9.01
N GLU A 38 11.06 14.76 -7.99
CA GLU A 38 11.73 16.07 -7.99
C GLU A 38 13.25 15.94 -8.02
N ALA A 39 13.83 15.08 -7.16
CA ALA A 39 15.28 14.87 -7.13
C ALA A 39 15.80 14.32 -8.47
N LEU A 40 15.06 13.40 -9.10
CA LEU A 40 15.44 12.92 -10.44
C LEU A 40 15.39 14.06 -11.47
N ALA A 41 14.34 14.89 -11.46
CA ALA A 41 14.23 16.03 -12.37
C ALA A 41 15.35 17.06 -12.16
N GLU A 42 15.78 17.30 -10.93
CA GLU A 42 16.94 18.15 -10.60
C GLU A 42 18.25 17.53 -11.14
N ALA A 43 18.42 16.21 -11.01
CA ALA A 43 19.65 15.53 -11.40
C ALA A 43 19.84 15.38 -12.93
N ILE A 44 18.78 15.03 -13.66
CA ILE A 44 18.87 14.71 -15.10
C ILE A 44 18.00 15.59 -16.02
N GLY A 45 17.29 16.56 -15.45
CA GLY A 45 16.37 17.45 -16.17
C GLY A 45 14.94 16.91 -16.25
N VAL A 46 13.97 17.83 -16.28
CA VAL A 46 12.53 17.52 -16.27
C VAL A 46 12.13 16.61 -17.42
N GLU A 47 12.69 16.81 -18.62
CA GLU A 47 12.38 15.98 -19.80
C GLU A 47 12.83 14.54 -19.61
N LYS A 48 14.08 14.29 -19.16
CA LYS A 48 14.59 12.93 -18.94
C LYS A 48 13.96 12.25 -17.72
N ALA A 49 13.67 12.99 -16.65
CA ALA A 49 12.93 12.45 -15.51
C ALA A 49 11.49 12.09 -15.91
N SER A 50 10.84 12.96 -16.68
CA SER A 50 9.52 12.67 -17.27
C SER A 50 9.58 11.50 -18.23
N PHE A 51 10.67 11.34 -18.98
CA PHE A 51 10.91 10.18 -19.82
C PHE A 51 11.06 8.91 -18.97
N PHE A 52 11.87 8.90 -17.91
CA PHE A 52 12.04 7.70 -17.07
C PHE A 52 10.72 7.23 -16.42
N PHE A 53 9.91 8.15 -15.89
CA PHE A 53 8.66 7.82 -15.21
C PHE A 53 7.45 7.71 -16.15
N ASN A 54 7.34 8.61 -17.11
CA ASN A 54 6.17 8.83 -17.96
C ASN A 54 6.54 8.64 -19.45
N LYS A 55 5.55 8.80 -20.33
CA LYS A 55 5.76 8.80 -21.78
C LYS A 55 6.11 10.20 -22.25
N VAL A 56 7.25 10.37 -22.91
CA VAL A 56 7.54 11.53 -23.76
C VAL A 56 8.00 11.00 -25.13
N TYR A 57 7.34 11.43 -26.21
CA TYR A 57 7.67 11.11 -27.61
C TYR A 57 7.84 9.61 -27.99
N GLY A 58 6.95 8.74 -27.52
CA GLY A 58 6.81 7.40 -28.11
C GLY A 58 7.65 6.28 -27.47
N PHE A 59 8.52 6.60 -26.50
CA PHE A 59 9.21 5.61 -25.67
C PHE A 59 8.61 5.57 -24.26
N VAL A 60 8.60 4.39 -23.65
CA VAL A 60 7.76 4.03 -22.49
C VAL A 60 8.58 3.20 -21.50
N PHE A 61 8.54 3.53 -20.20
CA PHE A 61 9.51 3.00 -19.24
C PHE A 61 8.89 2.36 -18.01
N TYR A 62 8.85 3.05 -16.87
CA TYR A 62 8.55 2.37 -15.61
C TYR A 62 7.09 1.91 -15.52
N LEU A 63 6.12 2.81 -15.73
CA LEU A 63 4.72 2.51 -15.47
C LEU A 63 4.12 1.43 -16.41
N GLU A 64 4.60 1.28 -17.65
CA GLU A 64 4.08 0.22 -18.53
C GLU A 64 4.90 -1.07 -18.48
N HIS A 65 6.15 -1.05 -17.98
CA HIS A 65 6.94 -2.26 -17.74
C HIS A 65 6.65 -2.92 -16.41
N PHE A 66 6.20 -2.15 -15.42
CA PHE A 66 5.93 -2.68 -14.08
C PHE A 66 4.73 -3.63 -14.04
N PHE A 67 3.71 -3.41 -14.88
CA PHE A 67 2.55 -4.29 -14.99
C PHE A 67 2.09 -4.41 -16.45
N THR A 68 2.17 -5.61 -17.01
CA THR A 68 1.83 -5.94 -18.40
C THR A 68 0.76 -7.05 -18.47
N GLU A 69 0.43 -7.48 -19.69
CA GLU A 69 -0.40 -8.66 -19.92
C GLU A 69 0.22 -9.93 -19.32
N THR A 70 1.54 -10.11 -19.38
CA THR A 70 2.21 -11.28 -18.80
C THR A 70 2.11 -11.30 -17.28
N ASP A 71 2.16 -10.13 -16.64
CA ASP A 71 1.91 -9.97 -15.21
C ASP A 71 0.46 -10.39 -14.83
N ALA A 72 -0.53 -9.90 -15.58
CA ALA A 72 -1.94 -10.22 -15.36
C ALA A 72 -2.25 -11.71 -15.60
N ALA A 73 -1.70 -12.30 -16.67
CA ALA A 73 -1.81 -13.72 -16.95
C ALA A 73 -1.20 -14.58 -15.85
N PHE A 74 -0.01 -14.21 -15.34
CA PHE A 74 0.61 -14.89 -14.23
C PHE A 74 -0.26 -14.79 -12.97
N PHE A 75 -0.75 -13.60 -12.63
CA PHE A 75 -1.63 -13.39 -11.48
C PHE A 75 -2.88 -14.28 -11.54
N LYS A 76 -3.52 -14.35 -12.71
CA LYS A 76 -4.67 -15.23 -12.95
C LYS A 76 -4.32 -16.71 -12.82
N SER A 77 -3.13 -17.11 -13.25
CA SER A 77 -2.64 -18.50 -13.13
C SER A 77 -2.50 -18.97 -11.68
N LEU A 78 -2.44 -18.03 -10.72
CA LEU A 78 -2.42 -18.33 -9.29
C LEU A 78 -3.83 -18.50 -8.70
N GLY A 79 -4.89 -18.33 -9.49
CA GLY A 79 -6.28 -18.36 -9.02
C GLY A 79 -6.73 -17.08 -8.33
N LEU A 80 -5.94 -16.01 -8.45
CA LEU A 80 -6.24 -14.70 -7.89
C LEU A 80 -7.14 -13.90 -8.85
N ASN A 81 -7.93 -12.98 -8.31
CA ASN A 81 -9.02 -12.34 -9.05
C ASN A 81 -9.20 -10.85 -8.77
N CYS A 82 -8.31 -10.21 -8.00
CA CYS A 82 -8.41 -8.79 -7.71
C CYS A 82 -7.03 -8.10 -7.64
N ILE A 83 -6.88 -6.92 -8.23
CA ILE A 83 -5.71 -6.06 -8.04
C ILE A 83 -6.17 -4.76 -7.37
N ARG A 84 -5.57 -4.43 -6.23
CA ARG A 84 -5.77 -3.15 -5.54
C ARG A 84 -4.72 -2.15 -6.03
N VAL A 85 -5.12 -1.16 -6.82
CA VAL A 85 -4.19 -0.18 -7.40
C VAL A 85 -4.04 1.01 -6.44
N ALA A 86 -2.90 1.07 -5.77
CA ALA A 86 -2.52 2.19 -4.91
C ALA A 86 -2.11 3.39 -5.74
N MET A 87 -2.85 4.50 -5.63
CA MET A 87 -2.64 5.70 -6.42
C MET A 87 -2.26 6.89 -5.56
N ASN A 88 -1.44 7.76 -6.15
CA ASN A 88 -1.19 9.09 -5.63
C ASN A 88 -2.01 10.13 -6.39
N TYR A 89 -2.70 11.04 -5.68
CA TYR A 89 -3.51 12.11 -6.30
C TYR A 89 -2.74 12.94 -7.33
N ARG A 90 -1.41 13.04 -7.20
CA ARG A 90 -0.51 13.77 -8.12
C ARG A 90 -0.47 13.19 -9.53
N HIS A 91 -1.01 11.99 -9.76
CA HIS A 91 -1.23 11.47 -11.12
C HIS A 91 -2.39 12.17 -11.83
N PHE A 92 -3.35 12.73 -11.09
CA PHE A 92 -4.59 13.28 -11.64
C PHE A 92 -4.61 14.80 -11.66
N GLU A 93 -4.10 15.45 -10.62
CA GLU A 93 -3.99 16.91 -10.52
C GLU A 93 -2.59 17.31 -9.99
N ASP A 94 -2.32 18.61 -9.85
CA ASP A 94 -1.12 19.12 -9.21
C ASP A 94 -1.44 20.23 -8.20
N ASP A 95 -0.52 20.45 -7.26
CA ASP A 95 -0.72 21.41 -6.17
C ASP A 95 -0.71 22.88 -6.62
N HIS A 96 -0.18 23.17 -7.82
CA HIS A 96 -0.19 24.52 -8.39
C HIS A 96 -1.46 24.81 -9.19
N ASN A 97 -2.17 23.78 -9.64
CA ASN A 97 -3.43 23.85 -10.40
C ASN A 97 -4.47 22.91 -9.78
N PRO A 98 -4.90 23.16 -8.53
CA PRO A 98 -5.84 22.27 -7.85
C PRO A 98 -7.18 22.23 -8.58
N ARG A 99 -7.81 21.06 -8.60
CA ARG A 99 -9.10 20.79 -9.28
C ARG A 99 -9.06 20.96 -10.79
N VAL A 100 -7.89 20.75 -11.39
CA VAL A 100 -7.70 20.66 -12.83
C VAL A 100 -7.14 19.28 -13.15
N LEU A 101 -7.91 18.48 -13.90
CA LEU A 101 -7.42 17.18 -14.36
C LEU A 101 -6.28 17.38 -15.36
N LYS A 102 -5.20 16.63 -15.16
CA LYS A 102 -4.13 16.48 -16.15
C LYS A 102 -4.69 15.82 -17.40
N LYS A 103 -4.17 16.21 -18.56
CA LYS A 103 -4.61 15.70 -19.87
C LYS A 103 -4.61 14.16 -19.97
N ASP A 104 -3.63 13.51 -19.36
CA ASP A 104 -3.45 12.05 -19.39
C ASP A 104 -3.74 11.39 -18.01
N ALA A 105 -4.56 12.01 -17.16
CA ALA A 105 -4.79 11.61 -15.77
C ALA A 105 -5.15 10.11 -15.60
N PHE A 106 -5.98 9.56 -16.48
CA PHE A 106 -6.47 8.18 -16.39
C PHE A 106 -5.67 7.18 -17.23
N LYS A 107 -4.76 7.63 -18.09
CA LYS A 107 -4.12 6.80 -19.13
C LYS A 107 -3.50 5.50 -18.60
N TYR A 108 -2.73 5.58 -17.52
CA TYR A 108 -2.04 4.41 -16.96
C TYR A 108 -3.00 3.49 -16.20
N LEU A 109 -3.93 4.08 -15.45
CA LEU A 109 -4.94 3.34 -14.71
C LEU A 109 -5.88 2.59 -15.67
N ASP A 110 -6.35 3.25 -16.73
CA ASP A 110 -7.19 2.63 -17.78
C ASP A 110 -6.48 1.44 -18.42
N ARG A 111 -5.18 1.56 -18.72
CA ARG A 111 -4.39 0.45 -19.24
C ARG A 111 -4.35 -0.72 -18.27
N ALA A 112 -4.06 -0.50 -16.99
CA ALA A 112 -4.02 -1.59 -16.01
C ALA A 112 -5.39 -2.23 -15.77
N VAL A 113 -6.46 -1.42 -15.71
CA VAL A 113 -7.84 -1.90 -15.61
C VAL A 113 -8.20 -2.75 -16.83
N ALA A 114 -7.84 -2.32 -18.04
CA ALA A 114 -8.08 -3.08 -19.26
C ALA A 114 -7.32 -4.42 -19.28
N LEU A 115 -6.05 -4.43 -18.86
CA LEU A 115 -5.25 -5.66 -18.71
C LEU A 115 -5.88 -6.60 -17.67
N CYS A 116 -6.31 -6.09 -16.51
CA CYS A 116 -6.98 -6.89 -15.50
C CYS A 116 -8.30 -7.47 -16.03
N ALA A 117 -9.13 -6.64 -16.66
CA ALA A 117 -10.40 -7.03 -17.26
C ALA A 117 -10.25 -8.16 -18.30
N ALA A 118 -9.26 -8.06 -19.19
CA ALA A 118 -8.97 -9.07 -20.20
C ALA A 118 -8.64 -10.45 -19.60
N HIS A 119 -8.10 -10.49 -18.37
CA HIS A 119 -7.77 -11.72 -17.64
C HIS A 119 -8.78 -12.10 -16.57
N SER A 120 -9.95 -11.47 -16.56
CA SER A 120 -10.99 -11.67 -15.55
C SER A 120 -10.49 -11.43 -14.12
N ILE A 121 -9.85 -10.28 -13.92
CA ILE A 121 -9.33 -9.77 -12.66
C ILE A 121 -10.07 -8.44 -12.40
N TYR A 122 -10.69 -8.32 -11.23
CA TYR A 122 -11.28 -7.07 -10.78
C TYR A 122 -10.20 -6.07 -10.35
N THR A 123 -10.53 -4.78 -10.39
CA THR A 123 -9.68 -3.72 -9.85
C THR A 123 -10.36 -3.02 -8.68
N VAL A 124 -9.64 -2.85 -7.57
CA VAL A 124 -10.00 -1.88 -6.52
C VAL A 124 -9.13 -0.65 -6.72
N ILE A 125 -9.74 0.51 -6.92
CA ILE A 125 -9.03 1.77 -7.09
C ILE A 125 -8.84 2.39 -5.71
N ASP A 126 -7.59 2.60 -5.31
CA ASP A 126 -7.25 3.05 -3.95
C ASP A 126 -6.58 4.42 -3.97
N MET A 127 -7.18 5.39 -3.28
CA MET A 127 -6.52 6.67 -3.03
C MET A 127 -5.55 6.52 -1.87
N HIS A 128 -4.31 6.20 -2.24
CA HIS A 128 -3.26 5.85 -1.30
C HIS A 128 -2.52 7.08 -0.73
N SER A 129 -2.44 8.15 -1.52
CA SER A 129 -1.95 9.46 -1.07
C SER A 129 -2.92 10.56 -1.45
N ALA A 130 -3.37 11.34 -0.47
CA ALA A 130 -4.21 12.52 -0.66
C ALA A 130 -3.42 13.83 -0.48
N PRO A 131 -3.91 14.99 -0.96
CA PRO A 131 -3.23 16.27 -0.79
C PRO A 131 -2.83 16.55 0.66
N GLY A 132 -1.56 16.89 0.89
CA GLY A 132 -1.02 17.16 2.23
C GLY A 132 -0.81 15.94 3.14
N GLY A 133 -1.07 14.71 2.68
CA GLY A 133 -0.82 13.47 3.42
C GLY A 133 -1.79 13.22 4.58
N GLN A 134 -2.47 12.08 4.55
CA GLN A 134 -3.56 11.73 5.49
C GLN A 134 -3.12 11.02 6.77
N SER A 135 -1.88 10.54 6.86
CA SER A 135 -1.46 9.65 7.96
C SER A 135 -0.17 10.10 8.66
N GLY A 136 0.64 10.96 8.02
CA GLY A 136 2.02 11.24 8.43
C GLY A 136 2.98 10.07 8.20
N GLY A 137 2.51 8.99 7.58
CA GLY A 137 3.34 7.91 7.06
C GLY A 137 3.96 8.27 5.72
N TRP A 138 5.07 7.61 5.39
CA TRP A 138 5.78 7.77 4.11
C TRP A 138 4.87 7.49 2.90
N HIS A 139 4.02 6.46 2.99
CA HIS A 139 3.08 6.07 1.93
C HIS A 139 1.99 7.12 1.63
N ALA A 140 1.76 8.08 2.53
CA ALA A 140 0.84 9.18 2.31
C ALA A 140 1.47 10.33 1.50
N ASP A 141 2.77 10.25 1.20
CA ASP A 141 3.51 11.18 0.33
C ASP A 141 3.33 12.66 0.70
N GLY A 142 3.28 12.94 2.01
CA GLY A 142 3.09 14.29 2.56
C GLY A 142 4.39 15.08 2.75
N GLY A 143 5.56 14.44 2.60
CA GLY A 143 6.88 15.06 2.78
C GLY A 143 7.26 15.37 4.23
N THR A 144 6.36 15.08 5.17
CA THR A 144 6.54 15.31 6.60
C THR A 144 5.74 14.29 7.41
N HIS A 145 6.10 14.14 8.67
CA HIS A 145 5.40 13.34 9.66
C HIS A 145 4.03 13.91 10.08
N LEU A 146 3.70 15.14 9.68
CA LEU A 146 2.42 15.79 9.99
C LEU A 146 1.38 15.47 8.91
N ALA A 147 0.18 15.08 9.34
CA ALA A 147 -0.93 14.82 8.44
C ALA A 147 -1.69 16.12 8.09
N ASN A 148 -1.12 16.94 7.21
CA ASN A 148 -1.66 18.26 6.85
C ASN A 148 -3.04 18.18 6.18
N PHE A 149 -3.41 17.03 5.62
CA PHE A 149 -4.75 16.75 5.09
C PHE A 149 -5.88 17.04 6.11
N TRP A 150 -5.64 16.78 7.40
CA TRP A 150 -6.64 17.04 8.45
C TRP A 150 -6.64 18.48 8.97
N VAL A 151 -5.65 19.28 8.58
CA VAL A 151 -5.51 20.69 8.97
C VAL A 151 -6.17 21.59 7.93
N HIS A 152 -5.97 21.30 6.64
CA HIS A 152 -6.45 22.15 5.56
C HIS A 152 -7.71 21.57 4.91
N LYS A 153 -8.84 22.24 5.10
CA LYS A 153 -10.13 21.86 4.49
C LYS A 153 -10.03 21.74 2.96
N ASP A 154 -9.26 22.60 2.31
CA ASP A 154 -9.09 22.57 0.85
C ASP A 154 -8.54 21.22 0.34
N PHE A 155 -7.65 20.57 1.09
CA PHE A 155 -7.12 19.26 0.73
C PHE A 155 -8.19 18.16 0.74
N GLN A 156 -9.13 18.23 1.68
CA GLN A 156 -10.30 17.36 1.72
C GLN A 156 -11.26 17.65 0.56
N ASP A 157 -11.45 18.93 0.22
CA ASP A 157 -12.31 19.36 -0.88
C ASP A 157 -11.74 18.92 -2.24
N ARG A 158 -10.42 18.90 -2.39
CA ARG A 158 -9.71 18.36 -3.56
C ARG A 158 -9.89 16.84 -3.67
N LEU A 159 -9.78 16.10 -2.56
CA LEU A 159 -10.06 14.66 -2.54
C LEU A 159 -11.50 14.35 -2.97
N VAL A 160 -12.48 15.08 -2.44
CA VAL A 160 -13.90 14.92 -2.82
C VAL A 160 -14.09 15.19 -4.32
N TRP A 161 -13.53 16.29 -4.83
CA TRP A 161 -13.59 16.63 -6.24
C TRP A 161 -12.98 15.53 -7.12
N LEU A 162 -11.79 15.03 -6.75
CA LEU A 162 -11.10 14.00 -7.50
C LEU A 162 -11.88 12.69 -7.51
N TRP A 163 -12.47 12.29 -6.38
CA TRP A 163 -13.34 11.12 -6.33
C TRP A 163 -14.57 11.25 -7.23
N THR A 164 -15.16 12.45 -7.35
CA THR A 164 -16.23 12.69 -8.34
C THR A 164 -15.73 12.45 -9.77
N GLN A 165 -14.53 12.91 -10.11
CA GLN A 165 -13.96 12.68 -11.46
C GLN A 165 -13.70 11.20 -11.73
N ILE A 166 -13.13 10.48 -10.75
CA ILE A 166 -12.85 9.04 -10.87
C ILE A 166 -14.16 8.25 -11.00
N ALA A 167 -15.16 8.55 -10.17
CA ALA A 167 -16.46 7.90 -10.20
C ALA A 167 -17.16 8.11 -11.55
N GLU A 168 -17.20 9.34 -12.08
CA GLU A 168 -17.79 9.61 -13.40
C GLU A 168 -17.09 8.84 -14.53
N HIS A 169 -15.77 8.67 -14.45
CA HIS A 169 -14.99 7.97 -15.47
C HIS A 169 -15.23 6.44 -15.44
N TYR A 170 -15.39 5.85 -14.25
CA TYR A 170 -15.46 4.38 -14.09
C TYR A 170 -16.85 3.82 -13.81
N LYS A 171 -17.89 4.63 -13.61
CA LYS A 171 -19.24 4.17 -13.19
C LYS A 171 -19.84 3.02 -13.99
N GLU A 172 -19.58 2.93 -15.30
CA GLU A 172 -20.12 1.85 -16.16
C GLU A 172 -19.21 0.60 -16.22
N ASN A 173 -18.00 0.66 -15.65
CA ASN A 173 -17.01 -0.39 -15.79
C ASN A 173 -17.13 -1.44 -14.67
N ALA A 174 -17.90 -2.50 -14.91
CA ALA A 174 -18.11 -3.58 -13.97
C ALA A 174 -16.85 -4.39 -13.56
N TRP A 175 -15.70 -4.20 -14.21
CA TRP A 175 -14.43 -4.77 -13.75
C TRP A 175 -13.79 -3.99 -12.61
N ILE A 176 -14.29 -2.79 -12.30
CA ILE A 176 -13.99 -2.15 -11.04
C ILE A 176 -14.82 -2.83 -9.96
N ALA A 177 -14.16 -3.46 -8.98
CA ALA A 177 -14.84 -4.01 -7.80
C ALA A 177 -15.31 -2.92 -6.86
N GLY A 178 -14.60 -1.79 -6.82
CA GLY A 178 -14.98 -0.64 -6.01
C GLY A 178 -13.83 0.35 -5.76
N TYR A 179 -14.12 1.30 -4.88
CA TYR A 179 -13.28 2.44 -4.56
C TYR A 179 -12.83 2.42 -3.11
N ASN A 180 -11.53 2.28 -2.86
CA ASN A 180 -10.96 2.44 -1.54
C ASN A 180 -10.64 3.91 -1.29
N ILE A 181 -11.49 4.55 -0.47
CA ILE A 181 -11.66 6.01 -0.46
C ILE A 181 -10.42 6.77 0.02
N LEU A 182 -9.76 6.25 1.05
CA LEU A 182 -8.59 6.88 1.63
C LEU A 182 -7.83 5.83 2.42
N ASN A 183 -6.62 5.50 1.98
CA ASN A 183 -5.75 4.53 2.64
C ASN A 183 -5.26 5.04 4.01
N GLU A 184 -5.33 4.18 5.03
CA GLU A 184 -4.70 4.36 6.34
C GLU A 184 -4.86 5.78 6.95
N PRO A 185 -6.07 6.37 7.02
CA PRO A 185 -6.25 7.69 7.60
C PRO A 185 -5.79 7.70 9.07
N ALA A 186 -5.18 8.82 9.48
CA ALA A 186 -4.85 9.08 10.88
C ALA A 186 -5.33 10.47 11.30
N ASP A 187 -6.64 10.63 11.46
CA ASP A 187 -7.27 11.84 11.99
C ASP A 187 -6.95 11.97 13.50
N PRO A 188 -6.21 13.00 13.93
CA PRO A 188 -5.88 13.21 15.34
C PRO A 188 -7.06 13.70 16.18
N HIS A 189 -8.23 13.98 15.59
CA HIS A 189 -9.41 14.39 16.33
C HIS A 189 -9.84 13.27 17.32
N PRO A 190 -10.04 13.54 18.62
CA PRO A 190 -10.33 12.51 19.62
C PRO A 190 -11.56 11.62 19.31
N GLU A 191 -12.55 12.19 18.62
CA GLU A 191 -13.78 11.49 18.19
C GLU A 191 -13.77 11.04 16.73
N HIS A 192 -12.62 11.11 16.04
CA HIS A 192 -12.47 10.80 14.60
C HIS A 192 -13.43 11.60 13.69
N ALA A 193 -13.95 12.72 14.20
CA ALA A 193 -15.08 13.42 13.60
C ALA A 193 -14.76 13.97 12.20
N ARG A 194 -13.49 14.29 11.91
CA ARG A 194 -13.10 14.80 10.59
C ARG A 194 -13.11 13.68 9.57
N LEU A 195 -12.67 12.48 9.93
CA LEU A 195 -12.75 11.30 9.08
C LEU A 195 -14.22 10.95 8.75
N ILE A 196 -15.08 10.91 9.76
CA ILE A 196 -16.51 10.61 9.55
C ILE A 196 -17.18 11.65 8.65
N ALA A 197 -16.94 12.94 8.91
CA ALA A 197 -17.47 14.02 8.07
C ALA A 197 -16.92 13.97 6.64
N LEU A 198 -15.66 13.59 6.45
CA LEU A 198 -15.07 13.37 5.13
C LEU A 198 -15.77 12.23 4.40
N TYR A 199 -15.97 11.08 5.05
CA TYR A 199 -16.64 9.94 4.45
C TYR A 199 -18.08 10.24 4.07
N ASP A 200 -18.84 10.99 4.88
CA ASP A 200 -20.18 11.47 4.50
C ASP A 200 -20.15 12.27 3.19
N ARG A 201 -19.17 13.17 3.05
CA ARG A 201 -19.03 14.03 1.87
C ARG A 201 -18.58 13.26 0.63
N VAL A 202 -17.57 12.41 0.75
CA VAL A 202 -17.07 11.60 -0.37
C VAL A 202 -18.12 10.59 -0.81
N TYR A 203 -18.79 9.92 0.13
CA TYR A 203 -19.88 9.00 -0.16
C TYR A 203 -20.99 9.69 -0.97
N ALA A 204 -21.45 10.86 -0.51
CA ALA A 204 -22.49 11.61 -1.21
C ALA A 204 -22.06 12.03 -2.62
N ALA A 205 -20.82 12.49 -2.78
CA ALA A 205 -20.27 12.92 -4.05
C ALA A 205 -20.10 11.76 -5.04
N ILE A 206 -19.61 10.60 -4.58
CA ILE A 206 -19.49 9.40 -5.43
C ILE A 206 -20.88 8.88 -5.77
N ARG A 207 -21.80 8.74 -4.81
CA ARG A 207 -23.15 8.19 -5.09
C ARG A 207 -23.98 9.04 -6.05
N ALA A 208 -23.69 10.33 -6.15
CA ALA A 208 -24.31 11.21 -7.15
C ALA A 208 -23.82 10.91 -8.58
N ALA A 209 -22.57 10.48 -8.74
CA ALA A 209 -21.96 10.13 -10.03
C ALA A 209 -22.09 8.63 -10.37
N ASP A 210 -21.97 7.77 -9.36
CA ASP A 210 -21.83 6.32 -9.42
C ASP A 210 -22.59 5.65 -8.26
N PRO A 211 -23.82 5.19 -8.51
CA PRO A 211 -24.65 4.56 -7.49
C PRO A 211 -24.24 3.12 -7.16
N ASP A 212 -23.42 2.47 -8.00
CA ASP A 212 -23.35 1.00 -8.07
C ASP A 212 -22.06 0.39 -7.51
N HIS A 213 -20.91 1.08 -7.61
CA HIS A 213 -19.66 0.52 -7.12
C HIS A 213 -19.57 0.45 -5.58
N ILE A 214 -18.91 -0.61 -5.08
CA ILE A 214 -18.64 -0.78 -3.64
C ILE A 214 -17.68 0.33 -3.19
N LEU A 215 -17.94 0.93 -2.02
CA LEU A 215 -16.91 1.75 -1.36
C LEU A 215 -16.21 0.93 -0.28
N PHE A 216 -14.89 1.04 -0.20
CA PHE A 216 -14.07 0.48 0.87
C PHE A 216 -13.59 1.62 1.77
N LEU A 217 -14.03 1.60 3.03
CA LEU A 217 -13.71 2.63 4.03
C LEU A 217 -12.73 2.08 5.06
N ASP A 218 -11.52 2.63 5.10
CA ASP A 218 -10.50 2.31 6.10
C ASP A 218 -10.92 2.80 7.49
N GLY A 219 -10.52 2.05 8.51
CA GLY A 219 -10.55 2.53 9.89
C GLY A 219 -9.58 3.69 10.09
N ASN A 220 -9.81 4.48 11.14
CA ASN A 220 -8.82 5.49 11.54
C ASN A 220 -7.56 4.81 12.12
N THR A 221 -6.51 5.61 12.34
CA THR A 221 -5.25 5.14 12.93
C THR A 221 -4.69 3.96 12.12
N PHE A 222 -4.43 4.19 10.83
CA PHE A 222 -3.85 3.20 9.92
C PHE A 222 -4.72 1.95 9.76
N ALA A 223 -6.03 2.15 9.48
CA ALA A 223 -6.99 1.07 9.27
C ALA A 223 -7.16 0.10 10.47
N THR A 224 -6.88 0.57 11.71
CA THR A 224 -6.96 -0.27 12.91
C THR A 224 -8.06 0.10 13.90
N ASP A 225 -8.67 1.29 13.77
CA ASP A 225 -9.64 1.80 14.74
C ASP A 225 -10.96 2.27 14.11
N PHE A 226 -12.01 1.50 14.40
CA PHE A 226 -13.40 1.76 14.01
C PHE A 226 -14.28 2.18 15.21
N THR A 227 -13.73 2.30 16.41
CA THR A 227 -14.51 2.45 17.65
C THR A 227 -15.35 3.72 17.72
N LYS A 228 -15.01 4.73 16.90
CA LYS A 228 -15.72 6.01 16.78
C LYS A 228 -16.62 6.11 15.54
N PHE A 229 -16.72 5.05 14.74
CA PHE A 229 -17.64 5.04 13.61
C PHE A 229 -19.09 5.05 14.13
N PRO A 230 -20.01 5.72 13.40
CA PRO A 230 -21.37 5.90 13.88
C PRO A 230 -22.14 4.58 13.82
N ARG A 231 -23.05 4.35 14.77
CA ARG A 231 -23.82 3.10 14.86
C ARG A 231 -24.72 2.83 13.66
N ASP A 232 -25.09 3.89 12.93
CA ASP A 232 -25.91 3.81 11.72
C ASP A 232 -25.10 3.55 10.45
N ALA A 233 -23.80 3.26 10.53
CA ALA A 233 -22.89 3.15 9.39
C ALA A 233 -23.41 2.21 8.27
N GLY A 234 -24.06 1.09 8.62
CA GLY A 234 -24.61 0.13 7.65
C GLY A 234 -25.79 0.65 6.81
N ILE A 235 -26.51 1.67 7.28
CA ILE A 235 -27.57 2.35 6.51
C ILE A 235 -27.12 3.71 5.97
N ARG A 236 -26.18 4.36 6.66
CA ARG A 236 -25.58 5.65 6.31
C ARG A 236 -24.75 5.53 5.04
N TRP A 237 -23.89 4.51 4.96
CA TRP A 237 -23.07 4.21 3.79
C TRP A 237 -23.47 2.84 3.23
N ARG A 238 -24.40 2.85 2.27
CA ARG A 238 -24.88 1.63 1.62
C ARG A 238 -23.89 1.16 0.57
N ASN A 239 -23.87 -0.15 0.36
CA ASN A 239 -22.97 -0.81 -0.58
C ASN A 239 -21.49 -0.49 -0.24
N THR A 240 -21.14 -0.72 1.02
CA THR A 240 -19.85 -0.36 1.61
C THR A 240 -19.26 -1.51 2.41
N ALA A 241 -17.96 -1.76 2.21
CA ALA A 241 -17.16 -2.64 3.04
C ALA A 241 -16.15 -1.81 3.85
N TYR A 242 -15.73 -2.34 4.99
CA TYR A 242 -14.82 -1.66 5.91
C TYR A 242 -13.45 -2.34 5.84
N ALA A 243 -12.43 -1.54 5.55
CA ALA A 243 -11.09 -2.01 5.22
C ALA A 243 -10.21 -2.07 6.48
N ILE A 244 -9.82 -3.29 6.89
CA ILE A 244 -8.79 -3.51 7.91
C ILE A 244 -7.44 -3.74 7.24
N HIS A 245 -6.35 -3.41 7.92
CA HIS A 245 -5.00 -3.87 7.55
C HIS A 245 -4.47 -4.88 8.58
N ASP A 246 -4.25 -6.13 8.16
CA ASP A 246 -3.89 -7.25 9.03
C ASP A 246 -2.43 -7.73 8.95
N TYR A 247 -1.51 -6.80 9.21
CA TYR A 247 -0.11 -7.13 9.41
C TYR A 247 0.14 -7.83 10.76
N ALA A 248 0.77 -9.01 10.70
CA ALA A 248 1.20 -9.77 11.86
C ALA A 248 2.64 -9.40 12.24
N VAL A 249 2.90 -9.12 13.52
CA VAL A 249 4.26 -8.78 14.02
C VAL A 249 5.30 -9.85 13.69
N TYR A 250 4.86 -11.12 13.68
CA TYR A 250 5.64 -12.28 13.27
C TYR A 250 5.99 -12.31 11.79
N GLY A 251 5.59 -11.31 11.00
CA GLY A 251 5.93 -11.14 9.59
C GLY A 251 7.12 -10.21 9.36
N PHE A 252 7.68 -9.59 10.41
CA PHE A 252 8.70 -8.53 10.30
C PHE A 252 10.03 -8.88 10.99
N PRO A 253 11.16 -8.23 10.62
CA PRO A 253 12.48 -8.53 11.19
C PRO A 253 12.56 -8.31 12.71
N ASN A 254 11.85 -7.31 13.23
CA ASN A 254 11.83 -6.99 14.67
C ASN A 254 10.76 -7.77 15.45
N SER A 255 10.35 -8.95 14.96
CA SER A 255 9.44 -9.83 15.70
C SER A 255 10.06 -10.23 17.04
N PRO A 256 9.29 -10.26 18.14
CA PRO A 256 9.83 -10.52 19.49
C PRO A 256 10.44 -11.93 19.65
N GLU A 257 9.97 -12.88 18.84
CA GLU A 257 10.44 -14.26 18.79
C GLU A 257 10.17 -14.82 17.37
N PRO A 258 10.87 -15.88 16.94
CA PRO A 258 10.57 -16.56 15.68
C PRO A 258 9.17 -17.17 15.66
N TYR A 259 8.55 -17.18 14.48
CA TYR A 259 7.26 -17.84 14.30
C TYR A 259 7.44 -19.34 14.08
N GLU A 260 6.98 -20.14 15.03
CA GLU A 260 7.03 -21.60 14.99
C GLU A 260 5.64 -22.21 14.79
N GLY A 261 4.58 -21.39 14.69
CA GLY A 261 3.20 -21.85 14.52
C GLY A 261 2.68 -22.64 15.73
N THR A 262 3.16 -22.31 16.92
CA THR A 262 2.65 -22.91 18.17
C THR A 262 1.19 -22.51 18.41
N ALA A 263 0.47 -23.27 19.22
CA ALA A 263 -0.93 -22.96 19.56
C ALA A 263 -1.08 -21.53 20.10
N ALA A 264 -0.18 -21.08 20.97
CA ALA A 264 -0.18 -19.73 21.53
C ALA A 264 0.05 -18.64 20.46
N GLN A 265 0.94 -18.89 19.50
CA GLN A 265 1.19 -17.97 18.40
C GLN A 265 -0.02 -17.87 17.45
N LYS A 266 -0.60 -19.02 17.09
CA LYS A 266 -1.83 -19.08 16.27
C LYS A 266 -3.02 -18.40 16.97
N GLU A 267 -3.17 -18.60 18.27
CA GLU A 267 -4.18 -17.92 19.08
C GLU A 267 -3.96 -16.40 19.09
N ARG A 268 -2.71 -15.94 19.20
CA ARG A 268 -2.39 -14.50 19.12
C ARG A 268 -2.75 -13.89 17.76
N LEU A 269 -2.48 -14.60 16.66
CA LEU A 269 -2.90 -14.16 15.32
C LEU A 269 -4.42 -14.00 15.25
N ARG A 270 -5.16 -15.04 15.66
CA ARG A 270 -6.62 -15.04 15.67
C ARG A 270 -7.22 -13.94 16.54
N ASN A 271 -6.65 -13.71 17.72
CA ASN A 271 -7.10 -12.64 18.63
C ASN A 271 -6.84 -11.25 18.04
N THR A 272 -5.69 -11.05 17.39
CA THR A 272 -5.36 -9.77 16.73
C THR A 272 -6.33 -9.48 15.59
N TYR A 273 -6.58 -10.48 14.75
CA TYR A 273 -7.54 -10.42 13.66
C TYR A 273 -8.96 -10.12 14.14
N LYS A 274 -9.47 -10.88 15.12
CA LYS A 274 -10.79 -10.66 15.73
C LYS A 274 -10.93 -9.26 16.34
N ARG A 275 -9.88 -8.75 17.00
CA ARG A 275 -9.88 -7.40 17.56
C ARG A 275 -10.09 -6.33 16.49
N LYS A 276 -9.41 -6.45 15.35
CA LYS A 276 -9.52 -5.49 14.23
C LYS A 276 -10.91 -5.50 13.61
N ARG A 277 -11.56 -6.68 13.57
CA ARG A 277 -12.90 -6.86 13.00
C ARG A 277 -14.06 -6.60 13.95
N LYS A 278 -13.80 -6.63 15.25
CA LYS A 278 -14.81 -6.66 16.31
C LYS A 278 -15.98 -5.70 16.07
N TRP A 279 -15.69 -4.43 15.78
CA TRP A 279 -16.74 -3.43 15.59
C TRP A 279 -17.63 -3.76 14.38
N MET A 280 -17.05 -4.15 13.25
CA MET A 280 -17.83 -4.51 12.06
C MET A 280 -18.66 -5.76 12.28
N ASP A 281 -18.11 -6.76 12.96
CA ASP A 281 -18.81 -8.01 13.27
C ASP A 281 -20.00 -7.77 14.20
N GLU A 282 -19.83 -6.93 15.24
CA GLU A 282 -20.91 -6.52 16.16
C GLU A 282 -22.06 -5.77 15.46
N HIS A 283 -21.80 -5.15 14.30
CA HIS A 283 -22.77 -4.38 13.53
C HIS A 283 -23.21 -5.08 12.23
N GLY A 284 -22.75 -6.32 11.97
CA GLY A 284 -23.10 -7.09 10.78
C GLY A 284 -22.59 -6.50 9.47
N LEU A 285 -21.47 -5.79 9.49
CA LEU A 285 -20.91 -5.07 8.35
C LEU A 285 -19.92 -5.92 7.56
N CYS A 286 -19.83 -5.68 6.25
CA CYS A 286 -18.86 -6.37 5.40
C CYS A 286 -17.44 -5.90 5.70
N VAL A 287 -16.52 -6.84 5.91
CA VAL A 287 -15.10 -6.57 6.14
C VAL A 287 -14.30 -6.98 4.91
N TRP A 288 -13.34 -6.15 4.55
CA TRP A 288 -12.30 -6.46 3.57
C TRP A 288 -10.93 -6.22 4.21
N ASN A 289 -9.97 -7.09 3.96
CA ASN A 289 -8.60 -6.89 4.41
C ASN A 289 -7.77 -6.25 3.28
N GLY A 290 -7.60 -4.94 3.34
CA GLY A 290 -6.95 -4.16 2.27
C GLY A 290 -5.45 -4.44 2.14
N GLU A 291 -4.80 -4.82 3.23
CA GLU A 291 -3.37 -5.08 3.28
C GLU A 291 -2.99 -6.10 4.35
N TRP A 292 -2.15 -7.05 3.98
CA TRP A 292 -1.51 -7.98 4.90
C TRP A 292 -0.28 -8.63 4.24
N GLY A 293 0.40 -9.50 4.97
CA GLY A 293 1.51 -10.32 4.46
C GLY A 293 2.83 -10.05 5.18
N PRO A 294 3.74 -11.03 5.19
CA PRO A 294 5.08 -10.88 5.77
C PRO A 294 6.06 -10.23 4.79
N VAL A 295 7.18 -9.73 5.31
CA VAL A 295 8.37 -9.40 4.51
C VAL A 295 9.37 -10.55 4.54
N TYR A 296 10.21 -10.65 3.53
CA TYR A 296 11.10 -11.77 3.31
C TYR A 296 12.57 -11.38 3.43
N ALA A 297 13.34 -12.30 4.01
CA ALA A 297 14.78 -12.23 4.06
C ALA A 297 15.37 -12.36 2.66
N ARG A 298 16.52 -11.73 2.46
CA ARG A 298 17.27 -11.70 1.20
C ARG A 298 18.74 -12.05 1.45
N SER A 299 19.30 -12.93 0.62
CA SER A 299 20.62 -13.53 0.88
C SER A 299 21.77 -12.54 0.98
N GLU A 300 21.68 -11.38 0.33
CA GLU A 300 22.67 -10.31 0.37
C GLU A 300 22.68 -9.54 1.70
N TYR A 301 21.63 -9.65 2.51
CA TYR A 301 21.52 -8.97 3.81
C TYR A 301 21.47 -9.96 4.99
N ASP A 302 20.75 -11.07 4.82
CA ASP A 302 20.47 -12.06 5.87
C ASP A 302 21.38 -13.29 5.81
N GLY A 303 22.15 -13.45 4.72
CA GLY A 303 23.11 -14.54 4.54
C GLY A 303 22.49 -15.92 4.73
N ASN A 304 23.14 -16.78 5.53
CA ASN A 304 22.75 -18.18 5.73
C ASN A 304 21.38 -18.35 6.43
N GLN A 305 20.84 -17.31 7.07
CA GLN A 305 19.54 -17.37 7.76
C GLN A 305 18.35 -17.20 6.80
N THR A 306 18.61 -16.80 5.55
CA THR A 306 17.57 -16.41 4.58
C THR A 306 16.48 -17.47 4.41
N ASN A 307 16.87 -18.72 4.21
CA ASN A 307 15.93 -19.81 3.96
C ASN A 307 15.06 -20.09 5.20
N GLU A 308 15.69 -20.22 6.37
CA GLU A 308 15.00 -20.45 7.65
C GLU A 308 14.00 -19.34 7.97
N ILE A 309 14.39 -18.08 7.78
CA ILE A 309 13.49 -16.94 7.99
C ILE A 309 12.29 -17.05 7.04
N ASN A 310 12.54 -17.26 5.74
CA ASN A 310 11.48 -17.30 4.73
C ASN A 310 10.53 -18.48 4.91
N GLU A 311 11.02 -19.66 5.30
CA GLU A 311 10.18 -20.82 5.63
C GLU A 311 9.20 -20.49 6.77
N ARG A 312 9.65 -19.83 7.83
CA ARG A 312 8.78 -19.34 8.91
C ARG A 312 7.76 -18.33 8.42
N ARG A 313 8.14 -17.40 7.53
CA ARG A 313 7.21 -16.42 6.93
C ARG A 313 6.15 -17.10 6.07
N TYR A 314 6.51 -18.13 5.30
CA TYR A 314 5.53 -18.91 4.52
C TYR A 314 4.56 -19.69 5.43
N LYS A 315 5.04 -20.21 6.56
CA LYS A 315 4.18 -20.84 7.58
C LYS A 315 3.19 -19.85 8.19
N LEU A 316 3.66 -18.67 8.60
CA LEU A 316 2.80 -17.59 9.09
C LEU A 316 1.74 -17.19 8.06
N LEU A 317 2.16 -17.00 6.81
CA LEU A 317 1.28 -16.65 5.71
C LEU A 317 0.16 -17.69 5.55
N ALA A 318 0.49 -18.99 5.58
CA ALA A 318 -0.49 -20.07 5.50
C ALA A 318 -1.49 -20.02 6.67
N ASP A 319 -1.01 -19.81 7.91
CA ASP A 319 -1.88 -19.72 9.08
C ASP A 319 -2.82 -18.50 9.03
N GLN A 320 -2.39 -17.36 8.47
CA GLN A 320 -3.27 -16.21 8.24
C GLN A 320 -4.34 -16.50 7.17
N LEU A 321 -3.97 -17.18 6.08
CA LEU A 321 -4.89 -17.59 5.02
C LEU A 321 -5.97 -18.57 5.54
N GLU A 322 -5.60 -19.48 6.44
CA GLU A 322 -6.56 -20.36 7.13
C GLU A 322 -7.60 -19.55 7.89
N ILE A 323 -7.17 -18.56 8.67
CA ILE A 323 -8.07 -17.66 9.41
C ILE A 323 -9.02 -16.92 8.46
N TYR A 324 -8.53 -16.39 7.35
CA TYR A 324 -9.38 -15.66 6.39
C TYR A 324 -10.38 -16.58 5.67
N ASN A 325 -10.00 -17.84 5.42
CA ASN A 325 -10.87 -18.82 4.79
C ASN A 325 -12.08 -19.19 5.66
N GLU A 326 -11.90 -19.29 6.97
CA GLU A 326 -12.99 -19.59 7.92
C GLU A 326 -14.12 -18.56 7.82
N ASP A 327 -13.78 -17.30 7.56
CA ASP A 327 -14.74 -16.19 7.45
C ASP A 327 -15.08 -15.81 6.00
N GLN A 328 -14.51 -16.52 5.02
CA GLN A 328 -14.62 -16.18 3.59
C GLN A 328 -14.23 -14.72 3.31
N LEU A 329 -13.23 -14.22 4.03
CA LEU A 329 -12.81 -12.83 4.00
C LEU A 329 -12.15 -12.51 2.65
N SER A 330 -12.58 -11.42 2.03
CA SER A 330 -11.88 -10.86 0.88
C SER A 330 -10.61 -10.12 1.35
N TRP A 331 -9.50 -10.28 0.63
CA TRP A 331 -8.20 -9.73 1.05
C TRP A 331 -7.34 -9.25 -0.12
N SER A 332 -6.38 -8.38 0.16
CA SER A 332 -5.31 -7.98 -0.75
C SER A 332 -3.96 -8.08 -0.05
N ILE A 333 -3.10 -9.00 -0.51
CA ILE A 333 -1.75 -9.12 0.02
C ILE A 333 -0.90 -7.95 -0.48
N TRP A 334 -0.11 -7.33 0.40
CA TRP A 334 0.89 -6.37 -0.01
C TRP A 334 2.19 -7.13 -0.26
N LEU A 335 2.78 -7.11 -1.46
CA LEU A 335 2.34 -6.50 -2.71
C LEU A 335 2.67 -7.40 -3.91
N TYR A 336 2.21 -7.03 -5.11
CA TYR A 336 2.44 -7.81 -6.33
C TYR A 336 3.92 -7.86 -6.74
N LYS A 337 4.54 -6.70 -6.93
CA LYS A 337 5.91 -6.59 -7.47
C LYS A 337 6.75 -5.59 -6.69
N ASP A 338 8.01 -5.91 -6.44
CA ASP A 338 8.98 -4.99 -5.84
C ASP A 338 10.44 -5.37 -6.20
N ILE A 339 11.40 -4.85 -5.44
CA ILE A 339 12.84 -5.12 -5.59
C ILE A 339 13.36 -6.27 -4.71
N GLY A 340 12.47 -7.15 -4.23
CA GLY A 340 12.85 -8.41 -3.58
C GLY A 340 12.47 -8.55 -2.12
N PHE A 341 11.74 -7.60 -1.52
CA PHE A 341 11.51 -7.59 -0.08
C PHE A 341 10.20 -8.26 0.32
N GLN A 342 9.09 -7.89 -0.28
CA GLN A 342 7.74 -8.35 0.08
C GLN A 342 6.96 -8.90 -1.14
N GLY A 343 7.34 -8.51 -2.36
CA GLY A 343 6.63 -8.84 -3.60
C GLY A 343 6.41 -10.33 -3.85
N MET A 344 5.27 -10.68 -4.45
CA MET A 344 4.98 -11.99 -5.05
C MET A 344 5.92 -12.33 -6.21
N VAL A 345 6.25 -11.29 -6.97
CA VAL A 345 7.23 -11.25 -8.04
C VAL A 345 8.23 -10.16 -7.66
N TYR A 346 9.50 -10.31 -8.02
CA TYR A 346 10.49 -9.27 -7.72
C TYR A 346 11.57 -9.18 -8.77
N VAL A 347 12.12 -7.98 -8.94
CA VAL A 347 13.18 -7.72 -9.91
C VAL A 347 14.39 -8.62 -9.61
N SER A 348 14.86 -9.37 -10.63
CA SER A 348 16.02 -10.24 -10.44
C SER A 348 17.29 -9.43 -10.18
N LYS A 349 18.20 -10.00 -9.38
CA LYS A 349 19.48 -9.37 -9.00
C LYS A 349 20.41 -9.13 -10.19
N ASP A 350 20.23 -9.91 -11.26
CA ASP A 350 21.05 -9.83 -12.46
C ASP A 350 20.61 -8.72 -13.43
N THR A 351 19.51 -8.03 -13.13
CA THR A 351 19.01 -6.95 -13.96
C THR A 351 19.92 -5.71 -13.90
N PRO A 352 19.91 -4.87 -14.96
CA PRO A 352 20.63 -3.60 -14.97
C PRO A 352 20.30 -2.73 -13.75
N TYR A 353 19.04 -2.63 -13.34
CA TYR A 353 18.64 -1.84 -12.19
C TYR A 353 19.28 -2.34 -10.89
N MET A 354 19.17 -3.64 -10.59
CA MET A 354 19.70 -4.16 -9.33
C MET A 354 21.21 -4.09 -9.25
N ARG A 355 21.92 -4.30 -10.37
CA ARG A 355 23.38 -4.15 -10.42
C ARG A 355 23.82 -2.70 -10.28
N HIS A 356 23.15 -1.78 -10.97
CA HIS A 356 23.50 -0.36 -10.95
C HIS A 356 23.33 0.27 -9.57
N PHE A 357 22.26 -0.11 -8.85
CA PHE A 357 21.96 0.43 -7.52
C PHE A 357 22.47 -0.45 -6.38
N ALA A 358 23.23 -1.52 -6.63
CA ALA A 358 23.63 -2.48 -5.60
C ALA A 358 24.28 -1.82 -4.38
N GLU A 359 25.30 -0.99 -4.60
CA GLU A 359 26.00 -0.28 -3.51
C GLU A 359 25.07 0.66 -2.74
N PHE A 360 24.24 1.43 -3.47
CA PHE A 360 23.27 2.34 -2.87
C PHE A 360 22.24 1.58 -2.03
N LEU A 361 21.72 0.45 -2.51
CA LEU A 361 20.76 -0.39 -1.79
C LEU A 361 21.38 -1.03 -0.54
N HIS A 362 22.63 -1.47 -0.60
CA HIS A 362 23.36 -1.94 0.58
C HIS A 362 23.55 -0.83 1.62
N LYS A 363 23.92 0.38 1.18
CA LYS A 363 24.01 1.54 2.04
C LYS A 363 22.65 1.88 2.67
N LYS A 364 21.59 1.93 1.87
CA LYS A 364 20.21 2.19 2.28
C LYS A 364 19.73 1.20 3.34
N HIS A 365 19.98 -0.09 3.11
CA HIS A 365 19.67 -1.17 4.05
C HIS A 365 20.43 -1.00 5.37
N ARG A 366 21.76 -0.82 5.30
CA ARG A 366 22.61 -0.64 6.50
C ARG A 366 22.21 0.57 7.33
N LEU A 367 21.83 1.66 6.68
CA LEU A 367 21.38 2.89 7.35
C LEU A 367 19.92 2.80 7.82
N ALA A 368 19.19 1.77 7.39
CA ALA A 368 17.83 1.47 7.78
C ALA A 368 16.90 2.69 7.59
N VAL A 369 17.00 3.33 6.42
CA VAL A 369 16.28 4.57 6.10
C VAL A 369 14.87 4.32 5.54
N ASP A 370 14.55 3.08 5.18
CA ASP A 370 13.17 2.69 4.88
C ASP A 370 12.36 2.60 6.18
N ALA A 371 11.14 3.13 6.18
CA ALA A 371 10.26 3.03 7.34
C ALA A 371 9.64 1.63 7.48
N TRP A 372 9.44 0.93 6.37
CA TRP A 372 8.75 -0.35 6.31
C TRP A 372 9.71 -1.53 6.50
N GLY A 373 9.44 -2.38 7.50
CA GLY A 373 10.18 -3.62 7.71
C GLY A 373 11.69 -3.48 7.97
N LYS A 374 12.13 -2.33 8.50
CA LYS A 374 13.55 -2.04 8.74
C LYS A 374 14.21 -2.94 9.80
N ASP A 375 15.44 -3.35 9.53
CA ASP A 375 16.40 -3.85 10.53
C ASP A 375 17.40 -2.72 10.81
N ASP A 376 17.45 -2.25 12.06
CA ASP A 376 18.27 -1.11 12.45
C ASP A 376 19.46 -1.43 13.33
N LYS A 377 19.80 -2.71 13.50
CA LYS A 377 20.91 -3.16 14.36
C LYS A 377 22.22 -2.41 14.10
N ALA A 378 22.51 -2.09 12.84
CA ALA A 378 23.74 -1.42 12.43
C ALA A 378 23.82 0.07 12.84
N VAL A 379 22.68 0.71 13.11
CA VAL A 379 22.62 2.16 13.44
C VAL A 379 21.95 2.43 14.78
N LYS A 380 21.41 1.42 15.45
CA LYS A 380 20.63 1.55 16.68
C LYS A 380 21.35 2.35 17.77
N SER A 381 22.65 2.09 17.98
CA SER A 381 23.48 2.78 18.98
C SER A 381 23.61 4.29 18.74
N ILE A 382 23.37 4.78 17.52
CA ILE A 382 23.41 6.21 17.17
C ILE A 382 22.14 6.92 17.64
N TYR A 383 20.98 6.23 17.59
CA TYR A 383 19.67 6.82 17.87
C TYR A 383 19.16 6.55 19.29
N ASP A 384 19.63 5.48 19.95
CA ASP A 384 19.30 5.17 21.33
C ASP A 384 19.58 6.33 22.31
N PRO A 385 20.69 7.11 22.19
CA PRO A 385 20.90 8.30 23.02
C PRO A 385 19.79 9.35 22.91
N ILE A 386 19.24 9.56 21.71
CA ILE A 386 18.14 10.51 21.48
C ILE A 386 16.85 9.99 22.13
N VAL A 387 16.55 8.70 21.94
CA VAL A 387 15.40 8.05 22.58
C VAL A 387 15.50 8.16 24.10
N ASN A 388 16.67 7.84 24.66
CA ASN A 388 16.91 7.86 26.10
C ASN A 388 16.81 9.28 26.66
N LEU A 389 17.37 10.27 25.97
CA LEU A 389 17.25 11.67 26.35
C LEU A 389 15.77 12.08 26.46
N ILE A 390 14.95 11.75 25.47
CA ILE A 390 13.51 12.08 25.47
C ILE A 390 12.82 11.41 26.67
N LYS A 391 13.02 10.10 26.84
CA LYS A 391 12.37 9.33 27.92
C LYS A 391 12.79 9.80 29.32
N GLN A 392 14.04 10.21 29.50
CA GLN A 392 14.56 10.69 30.79
C GLN A 392 14.17 12.15 31.08
N SER A 393 13.95 12.96 30.05
CA SER A 393 13.65 14.39 30.19
C SER A 393 12.17 14.68 30.37
N VAL A 394 11.28 13.83 29.85
CA VAL A 394 9.83 13.98 30.00
C VAL A 394 9.39 13.24 31.26
N SER A 395 9.21 13.98 32.36
CA SER A 395 8.92 13.42 33.69
C SER A 395 7.58 12.68 33.80
N ASP A 396 6.61 12.99 32.94
CA ASP A 396 5.30 12.33 32.86
C ASP A 396 5.24 11.44 31.61
N GLU A 397 5.37 10.12 31.79
CA GLU A 397 5.33 9.15 30.69
C GLU A 397 4.04 9.22 29.86
N SER A 398 2.94 9.73 30.40
CA SER A 398 1.70 9.91 29.63
C SER A 398 1.87 10.94 28.50
N LYS A 399 2.81 11.89 28.64
CA LYS A 399 3.13 12.90 27.63
C LYS A 399 4.02 12.38 26.49
N LEU A 400 4.59 11.18 26.64
CA LEU A 400 5.30 10.50 25.55
C LEU A 400 4.34 9.86 24.53
N LYS A 401 3.04 9.78 24.86
CA LYS A 401 2.00 9.22 23.99
C LYS A 401 1.37 10.33 23.15
N LEU A 402 1.85 10.46 21.93
CA LEU A 402 1.28 11.37 20.93
C LEU A 402 0.46 10.57 19.90
N TYR A 403 -0.55 11.19 19.31
CA TYR A 403 -1.29 10.59 18.19
C TYR A 403 -0.41 10.56 16.92
N PRO A 404 -0.45 9.48 16.11
CA PRO A 404 -1.17 8.22 16.33
C PRO A 404 -0.51 7.40 17.46
N PRO A 405 -1.31 6.74 18.33
CA PRO A 405 -0.79 6.05 19.52
C PRO A 405 0.02 4.79 19.20
N ILE A 406 -0.03 4.31 17.96
CA ILE A 406 0.76 3.17 17.48
C ILE A 406 2.24 3.50 17.28
N TRP A 407 2.62 4.78 17.32
CA TRP A 407 4.02 5.20 17.22
C TRP A 407 4.60 5.46 18.60
N SER A 408 5.47 4.54 19.04
CA SER A 408 6.27 4.71 20.25
C SER A 408 7.26 5.87 20.11
N THR A 409 7.93 6.22 21.22
CA THR A 409 8.99 7.25 21.19
C THR A 409 10.11 6.86 20.23
N GLU A 410 10.51 5.58 20.22
CA GLU A 410 11.50 5.00 19.32
C GLU A 410 11.09 5.14 17.85
N GLU A 411 9.83 4.83 17.55
CA GLU A 411 9.33 4.91 16.18
C GLU A 411 9.24 6.36 15.71
N ARG A 412 8.91 7.31 16.60
CA ARG A 412 8.94 8.75 16.30
C ARG A 412 10.34 9.26 16.01
N VAL A 413 11.32 8.91 16.86
CA VAL A 413 12.72 9.23 16.60
C VAL A 413 13.12 8.65 15.26
N THR A 414 12.84 7.37 15.01
CA THR A 414 13.19 6.71 13.74
C THR A 414 12.59 7.41 12.54
N ARG A 415 11.31 7.78 12.58
CA ARG A 415 10.63 8.45 11.47
C ARG A 415 11.26 9.78 11.15
N LEU A 416 11.43 10.62 12.17
CA LEU A 416 11.94 11.97 12.00
C LEU A 416 13.42 11.98 11.60
N SER A 417 14.24 11.17 12.28
CA SER A 417 15.69 11.22 12.11
C SER A 417 16.19 10.37 10.93
N ARG A 418 15.69 9.16 10.73
CA ARG A 418 16.20 8.23 9.71
C ARG A 418 15.38 8.24 8.45
N THR A 419 14.06 8.06 8.58
CA THR A 419 13.20 7.80 7.42
C THR A 419 12.64 9.07 6.80
N ILE A 420 12.96 10.24 7.37
CA ILE A 420 12.71 11.56 6.79
C ILE A 420 14.06 12.25 6.60
N LEU A 421 14.75 12.66 7.67
CA LEU A 421 15.97 13.48 7.57
C LEU A 421 17.15 12.80 6.85
N VAL A 422 17.47 11.53 7.14
CA VAL A 422 18.54 10.86 6.37
C VAL A 422 18.02 10.45 4.99
N ALA A 423 16.77 10.00 4.89
CA ALA A 423 16.17 9.57 3.63
C ALA A 423 16.12 10.71 2.59
N GLU A 424 15.73 11.93 2.96
CA GLU A 424 15.66 13.09 2.05
C GLU A 424 17.03 13.43 1.43
N LEU A 425 18.12 13.28 2.21
CA LEU A 425 19.48 13.47 1.72
C LEU A 425 19.88 12.33 0.77
N MET A 426 19.52 11.10 1.13
CA MET A 426 19.81 9.92 0.31
C MET A 426 19.01 9.86 -0.99
N VAL A 427 17.82 10.47 -1.05
CA VAL A 427 17.03 10.58 -2.29
C VAL A 427 17.77 11.42 -3.33
N ARG A 428 18.46 12.49 -2.91
CA ARG A 428 19.33 13.27 -3.81
C ARG A 428 20.52 12.43 -4.29
N GLU A 429 21.18 11.73 -3.37
CA GLU A 429 22.27 10.81 -3.73
C GLU A 429 21.82 9.72 -4.70
N TRP A 430 20.63 9.14 -4.50
CA TRP A 430 20.03 8.17 -5.42
C TRP A 430 19.84 8.78 -6.82
N ALA A 431 19.39 10.02 -6.92
CA ALA A 431 19.17 10.68 -8.20
C ALA A 431 20.49 10.89 -8.97
N GLU A 432 21.61 11.09 -8.28
CA GLU A 432 22.94 11.23 -8.89
C GLU A 432 23.36 9.99 -9.69
N TYR A 433 22.91 8.79 -9.31
CA TYR A 433 23.20 7.55 -10.04
C TYR A 433 22.63 7.56 -11.47
N PHE A 434 21.71 8.47 -11.81
CA PHE A 434 21.18 8.60 -13.17
C PHE A 434 21.96 9.61 -14.03
N LYS A 435 22.86 10.41 -13.44
CA LYS A 435 23.60 11.43 -14.20
C LYS A 435 24.45 10.80 -15.30
N GLY A 436 24.45 11.45 -16.45
CA GLY A 436 25.16 10.99 -17.65
C GLY A 436 24.43 9.90 -18.44
N MET A 437 23.31 9.36 -17.95
CA MET A 437 22.51 8.40 -18.72
C MET A 437 21.78 9.08 -19.89
N ASP A 438 21.80 8.40 -21.02
CA ASP A 438 20.94 8.70 -22.16
C ASP A 438 19.60 7.94 -22.04
N GLU A 439 18.71 8.20 -22.99
CA GLU A 439 17.39 7.59 -23.07
C GLU A 439 17.44 6.05 -23.16
N ALA A 440 18.40 5.48 -23.88
CA ALA A 440 18.54 4.04 -24.04
C ALA A 440 19.02 3.35 -22.75
N MET A 441 19.89 4.01 -21.98
CA MET A 441 20.32 3.54 -20.67
C MET A 441 19.17 3.58 -19.65
N LEU A 442 18.40 4.67 -19.63
CA LEU A 442 17.19 4.79 -18.80
C LEU A 442 16.16 3.73 -19.17
N GLU A 443 16.01 3.44 -20.46
CA GLU A 443 15.18 2.34 -20.96
C GLU A 443 15.59 0.99 -20.40
N ASN A 444 16.87 0.70 -20.49
CA ASN A 444 17.42 -0.57 -20.04
C ASN A 444 17.22 -0.77 -18.53
N LEU A 445 17.34 0.30 -17.73
CA LEU A 445 17.01 0.25 -16.31
C LEU A 445 15.52 -0.06 -16.09
N ALA A 446 14.62 0.65 -16.75
CA ALA A 446 13.18 0.45 -16.58
C ALA A 446 12.70 -0.95 -17.03
N LYS A 447 13.32 -1.52 -18.07
CA LYS A 447 13.04 -2.89 -18.54
C LYS A 447 13.31 -3.96 -17.49
N SER A 448 14.12 -3.67 -16.48
CA SER A 448 14.37 -4.56 -15.33
C SER A 448 13.08 -4.96 -14.60
N PHE A 449 12.02 -4.13 -14.67
CA PHE A 449 10.74 -4.38 -14.00
C PHE A 449 9.75 -5.21 -14.82
N ARG A 450 10.08 -5.54 -16.08
CA ARG A 450 9.25 -6.44 -16.89
C ARG A 450 9.19 -7.82 -16.26
N PHE A 451 8.05 -8.49 -16.39
CA PHE A 451 7.81 -9.81 -15.80
C PHE A 451 8.91 -10.82 -16.13
N GLU A 452 9.43 -10.81 -17.37
CA GLU A 452 10.46 -11.73 -17.85
C GLU A 452 11.84 -11.49 -17.21
N SER A 453 12.04 -10.31 -16.61
CA SER A 453 13.24 -9.93 -15.86
C SER A 453 13.08 -10.11 -14.34
N CYS A 454 11.94 -10.65 -13.91
CA CYS A 454 11.62 -10.85 -12.51
C CYS A 454 11.70 -12.32 -12.09
N GLU A 455 12.02 -12.54 -10.83
CA GLU A 455 11.91 -13.81 -10.14
C GLU A 455 10.55 -13.93 -9.43
N LYS A 456 10.13 -15.17 -9.21
CA LYS A 456 8.87 -15.50 -8.54
C LYS A 456 9.16 -15.99 -7.13
N ARG A 457 8.42 -15.48 -6.15
CA ARG A 457 8.50 -15.99 -4.78
C ARG A 457 7.68 -17.26 -4.63
N GLU A 458 8.25 -18.39 -5.06
CA GLU A 458 7.52 -19.67 -5.16
C GLU A 458 6.84 -20.09 -3.84
N GLY A 459 7.47 -19.93 -2.67
CA GLY A 459 6.85 -20.28 -1.39
C GLY A 459 5.56 -19.49 -1.09
N LEU A 460 5.57 -18.19 -1.41
CA LEU A 460 4.39 -17.33 -1.31
C LEU A 460 3.34 -17.72 -2.37
N ASN A 461 3.75 -17.79 -3.63
CA ASN A 461 2.84 -18.06 -4.75
C ASN A 461 2.17 -19.43 -4.63
N ASN A 462 2.86 -20.44 -4.11
CA ASN A 462 2.29 -21.77 -3.85
C ASN A 462 1.31 -21.77 -2.67
N ALA A 463 1.54 -20.96 -1.63
CA ALA A 463 0.55 -20.79 -0.57
C ALA A 463 -0.72 -20.10 -1.09
N LEU A 464 -0.58 -19.09 -1.95
CA LEU A 464 -1.71 -18.39 -2.58
C LEU A 464 -2.49 -19.30 -3.55
N ARG A 465 -1.81 -20.10 -4.39
CA ARG A 465 -2.44 -21.11 -5.26
C ARG A 465 -3.29 -22.10 -4.47
N ARG A 466 -2.71 -22.67 -3.39
CA ARG A 466 -3.42 -23.61 -2.51
C ARG A 466 -4.65 -22.96 -1.87
N ASN A 467 -4.54 -21.70 -1.43
CA ASN A 467 -5.69 -20.96 -0.90
C ASN A 467 -6.80 -20.73 -1.95
N ALA A 468 -6.42 -20.55 -3.22
CA ALA A 468 -7.36 -20.43 -4.32
C ALA A 468 -7.95 -21.78 -4.79
N GLY A 469 -7.50 -22.91 -4.21
CA GLY A 469 -7.95 -24.25 -4.60
C GLY A 469 -7.34 -24.76 -5.91
N ILE A 470 -6.18 -24.22 -6.31
CA ILE A 470 -5.41 -24.67 -7.47
C ILE A 470 -4.25 -25.53 -6.94
N GLU A 471 -4.18 -26.79 -7.37
CA GLU A 471 -3.11 -27.75 -7.04
C GLU A 471 -1.85 -27.55 -7.89
#